data_AF-A0A486XB04-F1
#
_entry.id   AF-A0A486XB04-F1
#
_cell.length_a   1.000
_cell.length_b   1.000
_cell.length_c   1.000
_cell.angle_alpha   90.00
_cell.angle_beta   90.00
_cell.angle_gamma   90.00
#
_symmetry.space_group_name_H-M   'P 1'
#
loop_
_entity.id
_entity.type
_entity.pdbx_description
1 polymer ?
#
loop_
_entity_poly.entity_id
_entity_poly.type
_entity_poly.pdbx_seq_one_letter_code
_entity_poly.pdbx_strand_id
1 'polypeptide(L)'
;MLSTLFTARLSLSFQYSRALSLGIFKADNFVEIHTAHQANEVLLKEIQLHIAFCQEWGISEQDLQKVPESTACVAYTRYVLDCGIKGGLAELYTALAPCMLGYAAIGKMLGSQTPTPNNPYQKWIDTYAAPDFQQAAAEFSAMLNRLFENVSAKQQQQLQHIFTTATRMEIDFWQMGLDLS
;
A
#
# COMPACT_ATOMS: atom_id res chain seq x y z
N MET A 1 -4.27 12.23 16.21
CA MET A 1 -3.39 11.91 15.07
C MET A 1 -3.02 10.42 14.86
N LEU A 2 -2.12 9.80 15.65
CA LEU A 2 -1.57 8.44 15.37
C LEU A 2 -2.64 7.33 15.35
N SER A 3 -3.54 7.30 16.33
CA SER A 3 -4.59 6.27 16.42
C SER A 3 -5.51 6.28 15.19
N THR A 4 -5.89 7.47 14.70
CA THR A 4 -6.81 7.60 13.56
C THR A 4 -6.19 7.12 12.25
N LEU A 5 -4.93 7.46 11.99
CA LEU A 5 -4.23 7.07 10.77
C LEU A 5 -3.93 5.57 10.74
N PHE A 6 -3.55 4.99 11.88
CA PHE A 6 -3.37 3.54 12.03
C PHE A 6 -4.68 2.77 11.85
N THR A 7 -5.78 3.30 12.39
CA THR A 7 -7.09 2.66 12.24
C THR A 7 -7.57 2.70 10.78
N ALA A 8 -7.45 3.85 10.10
CA ALA A 8 -7.79 3.97 8.68
C ALA A 8 -6.89 3.09 7.78
N ARG A 9 -5.60 2.95 8.14
CA ARG A 9 -4.65 2.07 7.46
C ARG A 9 -5.04 0.60 7.55
N LEU A 10 -5.68 0.17 8.64
CA LEU A 10 -6.15 -1.20 8.77
C LEU A 10 -7.25 -1.54 7.74
N SER A 11 -8.26 -0.66 7.61
CA SER A 11 -9.33 -0.82 6.60
C SER A 11 -8.77 -0.82 5.18
N LEU A 12 -7.79 0.05 4.90
CA LEU A 12 -7.08 0.07 3.63
C LEU A 12 -6.36 -1.26 3.37
N SER A 13 -5.63 -1.76 4.37
CA SER A 13 -4.86 -3.00 4.27
C SER A 13 -5.75 -4.22 4.04
N PHE A 14 -6.94 -4.26 4.62
CA PHE A 14 -7.93 -5.31 4.34
C PHE A 14 -8.33 -5.35 2.86
N GLN A 15 -8.61 -4.20 2.26
CA GLN A 15 -8.95 -4.15 0.83
C GLN A 15 -7.74 -4.43 -0.06
N TYR A 16 -6.54 -4.04 0.35
CA TYR A 16 -5.30 -4.39 -0.34
C TYR A 16 -5.07 -5.91 -0.33
N SER A 17 -5.39 -6.60 0.77
CA SER A 17 -5.32 -8.07 0.81
C SER A 17 -6.27 -8.71 -0.21
N ARG A 18 -7.48 -8.16 -0.34
CA ARG A 18 -8.43 -8.58 -1.39
C ARG A 18 -7.89 -8.28 -2.80
N ALA A 19 -7.23 -7.14 -3.00
CA ALA A 19 -6.63 -6.78 -4.26
C ALA A 19 -5.46 -7.72 -4.64
N LEU A 20 -4.59 -8.08 -3.69
CA LEU A 20 -3.53 -9.07 -3.93
C LEU A 20 -4.09 -10.46 -4.20
N SER A 21 -5.18 -10.84 -3.54
CA SER A 21 -5.91 -12.08 -3.84
C SER A 21 -6.54 -12.06 -5.23
N LEU A 22 -7.04 -10.91 -5.69
CA LEU A 22 -7.46 -10.72 -7.08
C LEU A 22 -6.27 -10.89 -8.05
N GLY A 23 -5.07 -10.48 -7.65
CA GLY A 23 -3.83 -10.76 -8.38
C GLY A 23 -3.61 -12.26 -8.59
N ILE A 24 -3.82 -13.09 -7.57
CA ILE A 24 -3.75 -14.56 -7.72
C ILE A 24 -4.74 -15.05 -8.79
N PHE A 25 -5.98 -14.55 -8.76
CA PHE A 25 -7.01 -14.91 -9.74
C PHE A 25 -6.68 -14.45 -11.17
N LYS A 26 -5.96 -13.33 -11.32
CA LYS A 26 -5.61 -12.70 -12.60
C LYS A 26 -4.29 -13.20 -13.20
N ALA A 27 -3.56 -14.05 -12.50
CA ALA A 27 -2.26 -14.55 -12.92
C ALA A 27 -2.37 -15.53 -14.10
N ASP A 28 -1.46 -15.42 -15.05
CA ASP A 28 -1.38 -16.26 -16.24
C ASP A 28 -0.45 -17.47 -16.03
N ASN A 29 0.37 -17.46 -14.96
CA ASN A 29 1.31 -18.53 -14.65
C ASN A 29 1.59 -18.67 -13.14
N PHE A 30 2.23 -19.78 -12.76
CA PHE A 30 2.54 -20.09 -11.36
C PHE A 30 3.51 -19.11 -10.69
N VAL A 31 4.40 -18.47 -11.46
CA VAL A 31 5.33 -17.47 -10.91
C VAL A 31 4.56 -16.24 -10.43
N GLU A 32 3.60 -15.79 -11.22
CA GLU A 32 2.71 -14.68 -10.87
C GLU A 32 1.78 -15.03 -9.70
N ILE A 33 1.19 -16.24 -9.68
CA ILE A 33 0.40 -16.73 -8.54
C ILE A 33 1.23 -16.67 -7.25
N HIS A 34 2.44 -17.21 -7.30
CA HIS A 34 3.34 -17.24 -6.14
C HIS A 34 3.72 -15.83 -5.68
N THR A 35 4.01 -14.93 -6.62
CA THR A 35 4.34 -13.53 -6.33
C THR A 35 3.19 -12.81 -5.63
N ALA A 36 1.96 -12.92 -6.15
CA ALA A 36 0.77 -12.32 -5.56
C ALA A 36 0.48 -12.89 -4.16
N HIS A 37 0.64 -14.21 -3.99
CA HIS A 37 0.46 -14.88 -2.71
C HIS A 37 1.47 -14.40 -1.66
N GLN A 38 2.77 -14.35 -2.00
CA GLN A 38 3.81 -13.87 -1.09
C GLN A 38 3.59 -12.41 -0.68
N ALA A 39 3.22 -11.55 -1.62
CA ALA A 39 2.89 -10.16 -1.31
C ALA A 39 1.73 -10.07 -0.31
N ASN A 40 0.70 -10.91 -0.47
CA ASN A 40 -0.43 -10.94 0.46
C ASN A 40 -0.03 -11.43 1.85
N GLU A 41 0.83 -12.45 1.94
CA GLU A 41 1.36 -12.95 3.22
C GLU A 41 2.16 -11.88 3.97
N VAL A 42 2.98 -11.10 3.26
CA VAL A 42 3.72 -9.97 3.86
C VAL A 42 2.75 -8.92 4.38
N LEU A 43 1.73 -8.54 3.61
CA LEU A 43 0.71 -7.58 4.05
C LEU A 43 -0.06 -8.08 5.27
N LEU A 44 -0.45 -9.35 5.29
CA LEU A 44 -1.16 -9.94 6.44
C LEU A 44 -0.30 -9.93 7.71
N LYS A 45 1.02 -10.14 7.60
CA LYS A 45 1.97 -9.98 8.72
C LYS A 45 2.07 -8.52 9.16
N GLU A 46 2.10 -7.57 8.24
CA GLU A 46 2.10 -6.13 8.56
C GLU A 46 0.84 -5.72 9.32
N ILE A 47 -0.34 -6.22 8.90
CA ILE A 47 -1.61 -5.98 9.58
C ILE A 47 -1.55 -6.44 11.04
N GLN A 48 -0.92 -7.58 11.34
CA GLN A 48 -0.77 -8.05 12.72
C GLN A 48 0.10 -7.11 13.57
N LEU A 49 1.13 -6.49 12.98
CA LEU A 49 1.93 -5.46 13.67
C LEU A 49 1.09 -4.22 13.99
N HIS A 50 0.26 -3.77 13.05
CA HIS A 50 -0.66 -2.64 13.27
C HIS A 50 -1.69 -2.94 14.36
N ILE A 51 -2.24 -4.15 14.39
CA ILE A 51 -3.16 -4.59 15.45
C ILE A 51 -2.45 -4.56 16.81
N ALA A 52 -1.21 -5.03 16.90
CA ALA A 52 -0.43 -5.00 18.14
C ALA A 52 -0.21 -3.56 18.65
N PHE A 53 0.11 -2.60 17.75
CA PHE A 53 0.21 -1.18 18.14
C PHE A 53 -1.12 -0.62 18.66
N CYS A 54 -2.23 -0.93 17.98
CA CYS A 54 -3.56 -0.51 18.43
C CYS A 54 -3.89 -1.06 19.83
N GLN A 55 -3.49 -2.30 20.13
CA GLN A 55 -3.66 -2.90 21.46
C GLN A 55 -2.85 -2.17 22.54
N GLU A 56 -1.62 -1.75 22.25
CA GLU A 56 -0.81 -0.91 23.16
C GLU A 56 -1.49 0.44 23.48
N TRP A 57 -2.35 0.92 22.59
CA TRP A 57 -3.15 2.14 22.79
C TRP A 57 -4.56 1.89 23.34
N GLY A 58 -4.87 0.65 23.74
CA GLY A 58 -6.17 0.28 24.31
C GLY A 58 -7.30 0.15 23.29
N ILE A 59 -6.99 0.04 22.00
CA ILE A 59 -7.97 -0.18 20.93
C ILE A 59 -8.07 -1.69 20.68
N SER A 60 -9.25 -2.27 20.91
CA SER A 60 -9.46 -3.70 20.68
C SER A 60 -9.63 -4.03 19.20
N GLU A 61 -9.36 -5.26 18.79
CA GLU A 61 -9.62 -5.72 17.41
C GLU A 61 -11.11 -5.60 17.04
N GLN A 62 -12.02 -5.78 18.00
CA GLN A 62 -13.45 -5.57 17.78
C GLN A 62 -13.79 -4.10 17.51
N ASP A 63 -13.07 -3.16 18.12
CA ASP A 63 -13.26 -1.73 17.86
C ASP A 63 -12.73 -1.37 16.47
N LEU A 64 -11.59 -1.95 16.08
CA LEU A 64 -11.03 -1.81 14.74
C LEU A 64 -12.02 -2.25 13.64
N GLN A 65 -12.72 -3.36 13.85
CA GLN A 65 -13.71 -3.87 12.89
C GLN A 65 -14.96 -2.97 12.75
N LYS A 66 -15.25 -2.11 13.74
CA LYS A 66 -16.41 -1.21 13.73
C LYS A 66 -16.09 0.14 13.10
N VAL A 67 -14.83 0.45 12.84
CA VAL A 67 -14.43 1.75 12.32
C VAL A 67 -14.89 1.85 10.86
N PRO A 68 -15.72 2.85 10.51
CA PRO A 68 -16.15 3.03 9.14
C PRO A 68 -14.96 3.41 8.25
N GLU A 69 -14.93 2.86 7.02
CA GLU A 69 -13.99 3.32 6.00
C GLU A 69 -14.22 4.81 5.74
N SER A 70 -13.15 5.60 5.74
CA SER A 70 -13.21 7.00 5.33
C SER A 70 -13.47 7.13 3.83
N THR A 71 -13.96 8.28 3.39
CA THR A 71 -14.16 8.57 1.96
C THR A 71 -12.87 8.38 1.14
N ALA A 72 -11.72 8.82 1.66
CA ALA A 72 -10.43 8.64 0.99
C ALA A 72 -10.04 7.16 0.87
N CYS A 73 -10.25 6.38 1.94
CA CYS A 73 -9.98 4.94 1.94
C CYS A 73 -10.89 4.20 0.94
N VAL A 74 -12.19 4.51 0.93
CA VAL A 74 -13.14 3.93 -0.04
C VAL A 74 -12.73 4.30 -1.46
N ALA A 75 -12.49 5.58 -1.75
CA ALA A 75 -12.12 6.03 -3.08
C ALA A 75 -10.87 5.30 -3.60
N TYR A 76 -9.83 5.23 -2.78
CA TYR A 76 -8.59 4.59 -3.19
C TYR A 76 -8.75 3.08 -3.39
N THR A 77 -9.26 2.38 -2.38
CA THR A 77 -9.33 0.91 -2.43
C THR A 77 -10.30 0.42 -3.50
N ARG A 78 -11.42 1.12 -3.72
CA ARG A 78 -12.35 0.77 -4.80
C ARG A 78 -11.74 1.05 -6.18
N TYR A 79 -10.94 2.11 -6.33
CA TYR A 79 -10.21 2.37 -7.57
C TYR A 79 -9.19 1.26 -7.89
N VAL A 80 -8.41 0.81 -6.90
CA VAL A 80 -7.47 -0.30 -7.05
C VAL A 80 -8.19 -1.59 -7.49
N LEU A 81 -9.27 -1.95 -6.82
CA LEU A 81 -10.06 -3.14 -7.16
C LEU A 81 -10.69 -3.01 -8.55
N ASP A 82 -11.24 -1.85 -8.90
CA ASP A 82 -11.84 -1.61 -10.23
C ASP A 82 -10.80 -1.75 -11.36
N CYS A 83 -9.58 -1.22 -11.16
CA CYS A 83 -8.47 -1.39 -12.09
C CYS A 83 -8.13 -2.87 -12.31
N GLY A 84 -8.04 -3.65 -11.24
CA GLY A 84 -7.76 -5.08 -11.35
C GLY A 84 -8.91 -5.91 -11.92
N ILE A 85 -10.16 -5.55 -11.62
CA ILE A 85 -11.34 -6.26 -12.14
C ILE A 85 -11.45 -6.06 -13.65
N LYS A 86 -11.34 -4.80 -14.11
CA LYS A 86 -11.46 -4.43 -15.53
C LYS A 86 -10.21 -4.77 -16.34
N GLY A 87 -9.03 -4.69 -15.74
CA GLY A 87 -7.74 -4.95 -16.36
C GLY A 87 -7.14 -6.31 -16.00
N GLY A 88 -5.82 -6.43 -16.21
CA GLY A 88 -4.99 -7.55 -15.79
C GLY A 88 -4.04 -7.18 -14.65
N LEU A 89 -2.98 -7.97 -14.49
CA LEU A 89 -1.96 -7.74 -13.45
C LEU A 89 -1.27 -6.38 -13.60
N ALA A 90 -1.01 -5.94 -14.84
CA ALA A 90 -0.37 -4.66 -15.09
C ALA A 90 -1.19 -3.50 -14.50
N GLU A 91 -2.49 -3.44 -14.77
CA GLU A 91 -3.37 -2.38 -14.24
C GLU A 91 -3.52 -2.47 -12.71
N LEU A 92 -3.70 -3.68 -12.18
CA LEU A 92 -3.82 -3.92 -10.74
C LEU A 92 -2.58 -3.47 -9.97
N TYR A 93 -1.39 -3.96 -10.37
CA TYR A 93 -0.16 -3.64 -9.68
C TYR A 93 0.26 -2.19 -9.89
N THR A 94 -0.08 -1.58 -11.03
CA THR A 94 0.11 -0.14 -11.23
C THR A 94 -0.74 0.69 -10.26
N ALA A 95 -1.97 0.27 -9.97
CA ALA A 95 -2.83 0.96 -9.00
C ALA A 95 -2.35 0.78 -7.54
N LEU A 96 -1.73 -0.36 -7.22
CA LEU A 96 -1.12 -0.64 -5.92
C LEU A 96 0.23 0.08 -5.72
N ALA A 97 0.93 0.40 -6.81
CA ALA A 97 2.32 0.83 -6.77
C ALA A 97 2.60 2.11 -5.98
N PRO A 98 1.75 3.17 -6.03
CA PRO A 98 2.00 4.39 -5.27
C PRO A 98 2.14 4.16 -3.77
N CYS A 99 1.41 3.20 -3.20
CA CYS A 99 1.53 2.88 -1.79
C CYS A 99 2.93 2.34 -1.45
N MET A 100 3.36 1.25 -2.08
CA MET A 100 4.66 0.64 -1.74
C MET A 100 5.85 1.55 -2.10
N LEU A 101 5.85 2.12 -3.31
CA LEU A 101 6.94 2.95 -3.79
C LEU A 101 6.97 4.32 -3.09
N GLY A 102 5.81 4.89 -2.77
CA GLY A 102 5.70 6.15 -2.05
C GLY A 102 6.24 6.03 -0.62
N TYR A 103 5.85 4.98 0.11
CA TYR A 103 6.38 4.73 1.46
C TYR A 103 7.89 4.46 1.46
N ALA A 104 8.40 3.71 0.47
CA ALA A 104 9.83 3.51 0.31
C ALA A 104 10.57 4.84 0.07
N ALA A 105 10.03 5.70 -0.79
CA ALA A 105 10.61 7.01 -1.08
C ALA A 105 10.61 7.93 0.16
N ILE A 106 9.49 8.00 0.88
CA ILE A 106 9.35 8.80 2.10
C ILE A 106 10.29 8.28 3.19
N GLY A 107 10.31 6.96 3.42
CA GLY A 107 11.18 6.32 4.41
C GLY A 107 12.66 6.59 4.13
N LYS A 108 13.11 6.40 2.90
CA LYS A 108 14.48 6.69 2.49
C LYS A 108 14.84 8.17 2.67
N MET A 109 13.95 9.08 2.27
CA MET A 109 14.15 10.52 2.43
C MET A 109 14.30 10.90 3.90
N LEU A 110 13.38 10.45 4.76
CA LEU A 110 13.40 10.78 6.19
C LEU A 110 14.55 10.10 6.94
N GLY A 111 14.87 8.85 6.61
CA GLY A 111 15.96 8.10 7.22
C GLY A 111 17.36 8.65 6.89
N SER A 112 17.48 9.46 5.83
CA SER A 112 18.73 10.16 5.49
C SER A 112 18.94 11.48 6.25
N GLN A 113 17.93 11.94 6.99
CA GLN A 113 17.99 13.19 7.75
C GLN A 113 18.49 12.95 9.18
N THR A 114 19.02 14.00 9.81
CA THR A 114 19.39 13.96 11.23
C THR A 114 18.14 13.66 12.07
N PRO A 115 18.14 12.61 12.92
CA PRO A 115 17.00 12.28 13.75
C PRO A 115 16.65 13.41 14.71
N THR A 116 15.35 13.72 14.79
CA THR A 116 14.83 14.64 15.82
C THR A 116 14.80 13.92 17.17
N PRO A 117 15.39 14.48 18.24
CA PRO A 117 15.32 13.88 19.57
C PRO A 117 13.87 13.66 20.01
N ASN A 118 13.58 12.50 20.61
CA ASN A 118 12.25 12.11 21.09
C ASN A 118 11.14 12.14 20.03
N ASN A 119 11.47 11.84 18.76
CA ASN A 119 10.48 11.76 17.68
C ASN A 119 9.53 10.55 17.87
N PRO A 120 8.22 10.75 18.12
CA PRO A 120 7.28 9.64 18.28
C PRO A 120 7.09 8.80 17.01
N TYR A 121 7.54 9.29 15.84
CA TYR A 121 7.44 8.61 14.55
C TYR A 121 8.72 7.85 14.16
N GLN A 122 9.77 7.84 15.00
CA GLN A 122 11.06 7.27 14.61
C GLN A 122 10.95 5.80 14.20
N LYS A 123 10.21 4.97 14.97
CA LYS A 123 10.00 3.55 14.63
C LYS A 123 9.34 3.35 13.27
N TRP A 124 8.43 4.24 12.88
CA TRP A 124 7.79 4.22 11.56
C TRP A 124 8.83 4.55 10.48
N ILE A 125 9.64 5.61 10.69
CA ILE A 125 10.70 6.01 9.74
C ILE A 125 11.70 4.87 9.56
N ASP A 126 12.18 4.29 10.65
CA ASP A 126 13.15 3.18 10.65
C ASP A 126 12.60 1.98 9.88
N THR A 127 11.31 1.69 10.01
CA THR A 127 10.65 0.57 9.32
C THR A 127 10.69 0.75 7.80
N TYR A 128 10.30 1.92 7.29
CA TYR A 128 10.25 2.16 5.85
C TYR A 128 11.62 2.52 5.25
N ALA A 129 12.57 2.99 6.07
CA ALA A 129 13.96 3.20 5.68
C ALA A 129 14.80 1.91 5.71
N ALA A 130 14.32 0.85 6.36
CA ALA A 130 15.06 -0.39 6.56
C ALA A 130 15.50 -1.02 5.22
N PRO A 131 16.70 -1.63 5.17
CA PRO A 131 17.21 -2.27 3.96
C PRO A 131 16.23 -3.28 3.35
N ASP A 132 15.57 -4.09 4.18
CA ASP A 132 14.63 -5.12 3.71
C ASP A 132 13.40 -4.51 3.01
N PHE A 133 12.86 -3.40 3.54
CA PHE A 133 11.74 -2.71 2.91
C PHE A 133 12.15 -2.06 1.58
N GLN A 134 13.34 -1.43 1.56
CA GLN A 134 13.88 -0.81 0.36
C GLN A 134 14.19 -1.84 -0.74
N GLN A 135 14.70 -3.01 -0.36
CA GLN A 135 14.94 -4.12 -1.27
C GLN A 135 13.62 -4.65 -1.85
N ALA A 136 12.59 -4.86 -1.02
CA ALA A 136 11.28 -5.28 -1.49
C ALA A 136 10.65 -4.27 -2.47
N ALA A 137 10.82 -2.96 -2.22
CA ALA A 137 10.34 -1.92 -3.12
C ALA A 137 11.08 -1.91 -4.48
N ALA A 138 12.39 -2.16 -4.47
CA ALA A 138 13.19 -2.30 -5.69
C ALA A 138 12.78 -3.53 -6.51
N GLU A 139 12.55 -4.66 -5.85
CA GLU A 139 12.07 -5.89 -6.48
C GLU A 139 10.67 -5.72 -7.10
N PHE A 140 9.78 -5.05 -6.38
CA PHE A 140 8.45 -4.70 -6.88
C PHE A 140 8.52 -3.77 -8.09
N SER A 141 9.40 -2.76 -8.08
CA SER A 141 9.64 -1.89 -9.23
C SER A 141 10.19 -2.67 -10.43
N ALA A 142 11.13 -3.60 -10.22
CA ALA A 142 11.65 -4.45 -11.27
C ALA A 142 10.58 -5.39 -11.86
N MET A 143 9.68 -5.89 -11.02
CA MET A 143 8.53 -6.69 -11.46
C MET A 143 7.57 -5.88 -12.32
N LEU A 144 7.24 -4.65 -11.93
CA LEU A 144 6.42 -3.74 -12.75
C LEU A 144 7.08 -3.49 -14.11
N ASN A 145 8.39 -3.23 -14.16
CA ASN A 145 9.12 -3.04 -15.41
C ASN A 145 8.95 -4.25 -16.35
N ARG A 146 9.05 -5.48 -15.83
CA ARG A 146 8.82 -6.71 -16.62
C ARG A 146 7.40 -6.79 -17.17
N LEU A 147 6.39 -6.46 -16.35
CA LEU A 147 5.00 -6.41 -16.80
C LEU A 147 4.76 -5.37 -17.89
N PHE A 148 5.60 -4.33 -17.94
CA PHE A 148 5.49 -3.24 -18.90
C PHE A 148 6.32 -3.46 -20.17
N GLU A 149 7.14 -4.52 -20.29
CA GLU A 149 8.03 -4.73 -21.44
C GLU A 149 7.29 -4.81 -22.77
N ASN A 150 6.08 -5.38 -22.78
CA ASN A 150 5.33 -5.67 -24.00
C ASN A 150 4.01 -4.89 -24.12
N VAL A 151 3.83 -3.82 -23.32
CA VAL A 151 2.58 -3.04 -23.37
C VAL A 151 2.56 -2.13 -24.60
N SER A 152 1.39 -2.00 -25.22
CA SER A 152 1.21 -1.05 -26.32
C SER A 152 1.34 0.41 -25.83
N ALA A 153 1.65 1.35 -26.73
CA ALA A 153 1.68 2.77 -26.37
C ALA A 153 0.36 3.28 -25.75
N LYS A 154 -0.78 2.76 -26.21
CA LYS A 154 -2.09 3.06 -25.64
C LYS A 154 -2.22 2.54 -24.20
N GLN A 155 -1.76 1.32 -23.95
CA GLN A 155 -1.78 0.73 -22.61
C GLN A 155 -0.79 1.44 -21.69
N GLN A 156 0.39 1.85 -22.18
CA GLN A 156 1.33 2.65 -21.41
C GLN A 156 0.70 3.96 -20.90
N GLN A 157 -0.03 4.68 -21.76
CA GLN A 157 -0.76 5.89 -21.35
C GLN A 157 -1.83 5.59 -20.29
N GLN A 158 -2.54 4.46 -20.44
CA GLN A 158 -3.51 4.01 -19.45
C GLN A 158 -2.86 3.69 -18.11
N LEU A 159 -1.75 2.96 -18.09
CA LEU A 159 -1.01 2.63 -16.87
C LEU A 159 -0.46 3.90 -16.19
N GLN A 160 0.09 4.84 -16.96
CA GLN A 160 0.51 6.14 -16.42
C GLN A 160 -0.65 6.90 -15.77
N HIS A 161 -1.83 6.89 -16.40
CA HIS A 161 -3.04 7.49 -15.84
C HIS A 161 -3.47 6.81 -14.54
N ILE A 162 -3.43 5.47 -14.49
CA ILE A 162 -3.74 4.69 -13.29
C ILE A 162 -2.80 5.07 -12.15
N PHE A 163 -1.49 5.04 -12.39
CA PHE A 163 -0.49 5.40 -11.40
C PHE A 163 -0.70 6.82 -10.87
N THR A 164 -0.88 7.79 -11.77
CA THR A 164 -1.09 9.21 -11.40
C THR A 164 -2.38 9.41 -10.59
N THR A 165 -3.42 8.63 -10.87
CA THR A 165 -4.68 8.68 -10.13
C THR A 165 -4.55 8.06 -8.75
N ALA A 166 -3.95 6.87 -8.66
CA ALA A 166 -3.70 6.23 -7.38
C ALA A 166 -2.76 7.06 -6.48
N THR A 167 -1.74 7.73 -7.04
CA THR A 167 -0.89 8.67 -6.27
C THR A 167 -1.68 9.84 -5.70
N ARG A 168 -2.63 10.41 -6.45
CA ARG A 168 -3.51 11.48 -5.93
C ARG A 168 -4.38 10.97 -4.78
N MET A 169 -4.90 9.75 -4.89
CA MET A 169 -5.69 9.12 -3.82
C MET A 169 -4.86 8.82 -2.56
N GLU A 170 -3.57 8.46 -2.71
CA GLU A 170 -2.65 8.33 -1.58
C GLU A 170 -2.39 9.69 -0.91
N ILE A 171 -2.26 10.78 -1.69
CA ILE A 171 -2.17 12.15 -1.14
C ILE A 171 -3.44 12.47 -0.32
N ASP A 172 -4.62 12.18 -0.87
CA ASP A 172 -5.89 12.41 -0.15
C ASP A 172 -6.01 11.53 1.10
N PHE A 173 -5.45 10.32 1.09
CA PHE A 173 -5.38 9.44 2.25
C PHE A 173 -4.51 10.04 3.36
N TRP A 174 -3.34 10.59 3.02
CA TRP A 174 -2.52 11.33 3.97
C TRP A 174 -3.22 12.60 4.48
N GLN A 175 -3.87 13.36 3.59
CA GLN A 175 -4.60 14.58 3.95
C GLN A 175 -5.73 14.30 4.95
N MET A 176 -6.52 13.25 4.71
CA MET A 176 -7.53 12.80 5.67
C MET A 176 -6.91 12.52 7.05
N GLY A 177 -5.73 11.90 7.08
CA GLY A 177 -4.99 11.65 8.33
C GLY A 177 -4.61 12.94 9.08
N LEU A 178 -4.32 14.01 8.34
CA LEU A 178 -4.04 15.35 8.89
C LEU A 178 -5.34 16.07 9.33
N ASP A 179 -6.42 15.96 8.57
CA ASP A 179 -7.69 16.63 8.91
C ASP A 179 -8.35 16.02 10.16
N LEU A 180 -8.08 14.74 10.43
CA LEU A 180 -8.54 14.03 11.62
C LEU A 180 -7.57 14.15 12.81
N SER A 181 -6.49 14.94 12.68
CA SER A 181 -5.36 14.92 13.62
C SER A 181 -5.51 15.76 14.87
#